data_AF-A0A2E2MCN4-F1
#
_entry.id   AF-A0A2E2MCN4-F1
#
_cell.length_a   1.000
_cell.length_b   1.000
_cell.length_c   1.000
_cell.angle_alpha   90.00
_cell.angle_beta   90.00
_cell.angle_gamma   90.00
#
_symmetry.space_group_name_H-M   'P 1'
#
loop_
_entity.id
_entity.type
_entity.pdbx_description
1 polymer ?
#
loop_
_entity_poly.entity_id
_entity_poly.type
_entity_poly.pdbx_seq_one_letter_code
_entity_poly.pdbx_strand_id
1 'polypeptide(L)' 'MAGASASETVLEARLTCKQMTSCEDAVMLWCNGYSRADGDNDGIPCENVCHSLREVMEIRQAIGC' A
#
# COMPACT_ATOMS: atom_id res chain seq x y z
N MET A 1 -11.74 -1.49 37.95
CA MET A 1 -10.60 -0.65 37.51
C MET A 1 -9.86 -1.41 36.43
N ALA A 2 -9.62 -0.73 35.30
CA ALA A 2 -9.32 -1.28 33.98
C ALA A 2 -7.90 -1.86 33.83
N GLY A 3 -7.76 -2.79 32.89
CA GLY A 3 -6.47 -3.29 32.40
C GLY A 3 -6.64 -3.89 31.01
N ALA A 4 -6.89 -3.04 30.01
CA ALA A 4 -6.84 -3.42 28.61
C ALA A 4 -5.39 -3.77 28.26
N SER A 5 -5.12 -5.06 28.09
CA SER A 5 -3.84 -5.59 27.62
C SER A 5 -3.62 -5.12 26.19
N ALA A 6 -2.70 -4.18 26.02
CA ALA A 6 -2.16 -3.75 24.73
C ALA A 6 -1.35 -4.91 24.12
N SER A 7 -2.07 -5.85 23.49
CA SER A 7 -1.49 -6.60 22.38
C SER A 7 -1.38 -5.66 21.18
N GLU A 8 -0.45 -5.96 20.28
CA GLU A 8 -0.18 -5.26 19.01
C GLU A 8 0.81 -4.10 19.09
N THR A 9 2.05 -4.43 19.44
CA THR A 9 3.21 -3.79 18.80
C THR A 9 4.03 -4.84 18.07
N VAL A 10 3.38 -5.64 17.22
CA VAL A 10 4.10 -6.19 16.07
C VAL A 10 4.25 -5.02 15.10
N LEU A 11 5.28 -4.21 15.33
CA LEU A 11 5.85 -3.30 14.36
C LEU A 11 6.45 -4.18 13.25
N GLU A 12 5.59 -4.86 12.51
CA GLU A 12 5.97 -5.33 11.20
C GLU A 12 6.44 -4.07 10.49
N ALA A 13 7.74 -4.04 10.18
CA ALA A 13 8.31 -3.16 9.18
C ALA A 13 7.72 -3.57 7.82
N ARG A 14 6.40 -3.49 7.71
CA ARG A 14 5.65 -3.42 6.47
C ARG A 14 6.30 -2.25 5.76
N LEU A 15 6.81 -2.49 4.57
CA LEU A 15 7.10 -1.42 3.63
C LEU A 15 5.77 -0.66 3.47
N THR A 16 5.60 0.33 4.33
CA THR A 16 4.38 1.13 4.35
C THR A 16 4.56 2.12 3.23
N CYS A 17 3.45 2.48 2.61
CA CYS A 17 3.36 3.51 1.60
C CYS A 17 4.13 4.81 1.94
N LYS A 18 4.35 5.08 3.23
CA LYS A 18 5.16 6.21 3.74
C LYS A 18 6.66 6.11 3.46
N GLN A 19 7.17 4.91 3.22
CA GLN A 19 8.56 4.67 2.84
C GLN A 19 8.75 4.67 1.32
N MET A 20 7.66 4.57 0.56
CA MET A 20 7.68 4.70 -0.88
C MET A 20 7.61 6.18 -1.25
N THR A 21 8.34 6.55 -2.30
CA THR A 21 8.35 7.91 -2.84
C THR A 21 7.70 8.01 -4.22
N SER A 22 7.31 6.89 -4.82
CA SER A 22 6.80 6.83 -6.19
C SER A 22 5.64 5.87 -6.32
N CYS A 23 4.61 6.28 -7.08
CA CYS A 23 3.44 5.45 -7.36
C CYS A 23 3.83 4.18 -8.15
N GLU A 24 4.82 4.25 -9.04
CA GLU A 24 5.37 3.09 -9.74
C GLU A 24 5.86 1.99 -8.79
N ASP A 25 6.65 2.34 -7.77
CA ASP A 25 7.14 1.38 -6.78
C ASP A 25 5.99 0.75 -5.98
N ALA A 26 4.96 1.53 -5.66
CA ALA A 26 3.76 1.04 -4.98
C ALA A 26 2.97 0.05 -5.83
N VAL A 27 2.79 0.36 -7.11
CA VAL A 27 2.12 -0.52 -8.06
C VAL A 27 2.93 -1.80 -8.30
N MET A 28 4.26 -1.69 -8.44
CA MET A 28 5.12 -2.86 -8.56
C MET A 28 5.02 -3.76 -7.33
N LEU A 29 5.04 -3.19 -6.12
CA LEU A 29 4.89 -3.96 -4.88
C LEU A 29 3.50 -4.63 -4.82
N TRP A 30 2.45 -3.91 -5.19
CA TRP A 30 1.09 -4.44 -5.24
C TRP A 30 0.97 -5.59 -6.23
N CYS A 31 1.54 -5.44 -7.43
CA CYS A 31 1.60 -6.48 -8.44
C CYS A 31 2.46 -7.68 -8.04
N ASN A 32 3.45 -7.49 -7.16
CA ASN A 32 4.21 -8.58 -6.56
C ASN A 32 3.39 -9.38 -5.51
N GLY A 33 2.09 -9.09 -5.35
CA GLY A 33 1.17 -9.79 -4.45
C GLY A 33 1.00 -9.11 -3.10
N TYR A 34 1.48 -7.88 -2.93
CA TYR A 34 1.32 -7.14 -1.69
C TYR A 34 -0.06 -6.47 -1.61
N SER A 35 -1.12 -7.28 -1.44
CA SER A 35 -2.51 -6.81 -1.36
C SER A 35 -2.75 -5.80 -0.23
N ARG A 36 -1.87 -5.76 0.77
CA ARG A 36 -1.89 -4.78 1.87
C ARG A 36 -1.47 -3.37 1.48
N ALA A 37 -0.98 -3.15 0.24
CA ALA A 37 -0.74 -1.80 -0.28
C ALA A 37 -2.05 -1.01 -0.43
N ASP A 38 -3.13 -1.72 -0.74
CA ASP A 38 -4.50 -1.22 -0.87
C ASP A 38 -5.28 -1.65 0.39
N GLY A 39 -5.21 -0.80 1.43
CA GLY A 39 -5.75 -1.12 2.75
C GLY A 39 -7.28 -1.02 2.81
N ASP A 40 -7.85 -0.17 1.98
CA ASP A 40 -9.27 0.15 1.88
C ASP A 40 -9.98 -0.53 0.70
N ASN A 41 -9.24 -1.30 -0.11
CA ASN A 41 -9.73 -2.05 -1.27
C ASN A 41 -10.43 -1.15 -2.31
N ASP A 42 -9.93 0.08 -2.45
CA ASP A 42 -10.41 1.05 -3.44
C ASP A 42 -9.67 0.89 -4.78
N GLY A 43 -8.64 0.04 -4.83
CA GLY A 43 -7.80 -0.22 -5.99
C GLY A 43 -6.66 0.78 -6.14
N ILE A 44 -6.39 1.62 -5.13
CA ILE A 44 -5.26 2.56 -5.10
C ILE A 44 -4.22 2.06 -4.11
N PRO A 45 -3.15 1.39 -4.56
CA PRO A 45 -2.06 1.05 -3.66
C PRO A 45 -1.38 2.34 -3.20
N CYS A 46 -1.25 2.50 -1.89
CA CYS A 46 -0.46 3.58 -1.31
C CYS A 46 -0.86 4.99 -1.76
N GLU A 47 -2.04 5.44 -1.31
CA GLU A 47 -2.60 6.79 -1.57
C GLU A 47 -1.65 7.98 -1.27
N ASN A 48 -0.62 7.76 -0.45
CA ASN A 48 0.41 8.78 -0.17
C ASN A 48 1.30 9.08 -1.39
N VAL A 49 1.46 8.12 -2.29
CA VAL A 49 2.25 8.27 -3.53
C VAL A 49 1.40 8.18 -4.78
N CYS A 50 0.34 7.37 -4.77
CA CYS A 50 -0.62 7.28 -5.86
C CYS A 50 -1.85 8.12 -5.53
N HIS A 51 -2.10 9.21 -6.25
CA HIS A 51 -3.21 10.11 -5.91
C HIS A 51 -4.54 9.71 -6.57
N SER A 52 -4.55 8.74 -7.47
CA SER A 52 -5.74 8.38 -8.25
C SER A 52 -5.68 6.97 -8.83
N LEU A 53 -6.82 6.30 -8.88
CA LEU A 53 -7.04 5.03 -9.59
C LEU A 53 -6.56 5.07 -11.05
N ARG A 54 -6.74 6.22 -11.72
CA ARG A 54 -6.29 6.41 -13.11
C ARG A 54 -4.78 6.28 -13.23
N GLU A 55 -4.03 6.93 -12.34
CA GLU A 55 -2.56 6.89 -12.33
C GLU A 55 -2.08 5.46 -12.09
N VAL A 56 -2.69 4.77 -11.13
CA VAL A 56 -2.44 3.35 -10.85
C VAL A 56 -2.70 2.48 -12.08
N MET A 57 -3.84 2.67 -12.75
CA MET A 57 -4.18 1.93 -13.97
C MET A 57 -3.22 2.21 -15.13
N GLU A 58 -2.79 3.45 -15.33
CA GLU A 58 -1.81 3.81 -16.36
C GLU A 58 -0.46 3.11 -16.09
N ILE A 59 0.00 3.13 -14.84
CA ILE A 59 1.23 2.47 -14.42
C ILE A 59 1.11 0.94 -14.55
N ARG A 60 -0.01 0.37 -14.12
CA ARG A 60 -0.31 -1.07 -14.29
C ARG A 60 -0.26 -1.50 -15.74
N GLN A 61 -0.89 -0.72 -16.64
CA GLN A 61 -0.81 -0.98 -18.08
C GLN A 61 0.61 -0.83 -18.62
N ALA A 62 1.38 0.15 -18.13
CA ALA A 62 2.76 0.36 -18.54
C ALA A 62 3.69 -0.78 -18.09
N ILE A 63 3.47 -1.33 -16.89
CA ILE A 63 4.29 -2.40 -16.30
C ILE A 63 3.82 -3.80 -16.75
N GLY A 64 2.55 -3.95 -17.11
CA GLY A 64 1.97 -5.20 -17.59
C GLY A 64 1.52 -6.14 -16.46
N CYS A 65 0.93 -5.58 -15.41
CA CYS A 65 0.24 -6.29 -14.33
C CYS A 65 -1.14 -5.65 -14.06
#